data_AF-A0A9X3FW29-F1
#
_entry.id   AF-A0A9X3FW29-F1
#
_cell.length_a   1.000
_cell.length_b   1.000
_cell.length_c   1.000
_cell.angle_alpha   90.00
_cell.angle_beta   90.00
_cell.angle_gamma   90.00
#
_symmetry.space_group_name_H-M   'P 1'
#
loop_
_entity.id
_entity.type
_entity.pdbx_description
1 polymer ?
#
loop_
_entity_poly.entity_id
_entity_poly.type
_entity_poly.pdbx_seq_one_letter_code
_entity_poly.pdbx_strand_id
1 'polypeptide(L)'
;MRDVVLYLHVVAGAAGLLLGPAWLLARQRGRSGRGPAVGYQVAVGVVAVTAGLLAVTDPSLVWLLPVAVGTGVLAVTGALARRRRWSGWRSWQPHLLGGSYIALVTGVLIAETGNPVFWLLPALIGQVPIAVAKHRLAGVPAEPLAQGA
;
A
#
# COMPACT_ATOMS: atom_id res chain seq x y z
N MET A 1 6.64 -6.03 26.31
CA MET A 1 5.50 -6.11 25.35
C MET A 1 5.67 -5.12 24.21
N ARG A 2 5.93 -3.83 24.49
CA ARG A 2 6.21 -2.81 23.47
C ARG A 2 7.30 -3.22 22.46
N ASP A 3 8.42 -3.77 22.91
CA ASP A 3 9.54 -4.15 22.02
C ASP A 3 9.15 -5.25 21.03
N VAL A 4 8.30 -6.19 21.46
CA VAL A 4 7.78 -7.27 20.61
C VAL A 4 6.86 -6.69 19.54
N VAL A 5 5.98 -5.76 19.90
CA VAL A 5 5.09 -5.08 18.95
C VAL A 5 5.90 -4.24 17.96
N LEU A 6 6.94 -3.55 18.43
CA LEU A 6 7.82 -2.75 17.59
C LEU A 6 8.62 -3.62 16.63
N TYR A 7 9.17 -4.74 17.09
CA TYR A 7 9.84 -5.71 16.23
C TYR A 7 8.90 -6.25 15.14
N LEU A 8 7.69 -6.65 15.51
CA LEU A 8 6.66 -7.10 14.55
C LEU A 8 6.31 -5.99 13.55
N HIS A 9 6.18 -4.75 14.00
CA HIS A 9 5.90 -3.59 13.16
C HIS A 9 6.99 -3.39 12.11
N VAL A 10 8.26 -3.40 12.53
CA VAL A 10 9.42 -3.22 11.65
C VAL A 10 9.51 -4.36 10.64
N VAL A 11 9.40 -5.62 11.08
CA VAL A 11 9.46 -6.79 10.18
C VAL A 11 8.30 -6.77 9.17
N ALA A 12 7.09 -6.44 9.62
CA ALA A 12 5.93 -6.32 8.73
C ALA A 12 6.08 -5.16 7.74
N GLY A 13 6.60 -4.01 8.19
CA GLY A 13 6.90 -2.86 7.34
C GLY A 13 7.93 -3.19 6.26
N ALA A 14 9.03 -3.85 6.64
CA ALA A 14 10.05 -4.33 5.72
C ALA A 14 9.47 -5.33 4.70
N ALA A 15 8.65 -6.28 5.16
CA ALA A 15 7.95 -7.21 4.27
C ALA A 15 7.03 -6.46 3.28
N GLY A 16 6.25 -5.49 3.74
CA GLY A 16 5.41 -4.66 2.88
C GLY A 16 6.21 -3.89 1.82
N LEU A 17 7.33 -3.30 2.23
CA LEU A 17 8.23 -2.56 1.33
C LEU A 17 8.85 -3.43 0.25
N LEU A 18 9.17 -4.70 0.55
CA LEU A 18 9.73 -5.65 -0.41
C LEU A 18 8.65 -6.27 -1.31
N LEU A 19 7.48 -6.56 -0.76
CA LEU A 19 6.39 -7.22 -1.48
C LEU A 19 5.74 -6.32 -2.53
N GLY A 20 5.71 -5.01 -2.32
CA GLY A 20 5.19 -4.03 -3.30
C GLY A 20 5.95 -4.07 -4.64
N PRO A 21 7.28 -3.84 -4.67
CA PRO A 21 8.11 -3.99 -5.86
C PRO A 21 8.13 -5.41 -6.40
N ALA A 22 8.21 -6.43 -5.53
CA ALA A 22 8.20 -7.83 -5.96
C ALA A 22 6.90 -8.17 -6.73
N TRP A 23 5.76 -7.63 -6.32
CA TRP A 23 4.50 -7.76 -7.04
C TRP A 23 4.54 -7.11 -8.42
N LEU A 24 5.08 -5.89 -8.52
CA LEU A 24 5.25 -5.18 -9.80
C LEU A 24 6.17 -5.96 -10.75
N LEU A 25 7.33 -6.41 -10.26
CA LEU A 25 8.29 -7.23 -11.00
C LEU A 25 7.68 -8.55 -11.47
N ALA A 26 6.91 -9.23 -10.62
CA ALA A 26 6.21 -10.45 -10.98
C ALA A 26 5.21 -10.23 -12.12
N ARG A 27 4.44 -9.13 -12.09
CA ARG A 27 3.51 -8.78 -13.18
C ARG A 27 4.22 -8.42 -14.47
N GLN A 28 5.36 -7.71 -14.41
CA GLN A 28 6.15 -7.39 -15.60
C GLN A 28 6.68 -8.65 -16.29
N ARG A 29 7.01 -9.69 -15.51
CA ARG A 29 7.47 -11.00 -16.01
C ARG A 29 6.33 -11.96 -16.40
N GLY A 30 5.08 -11.47 -16.47
CA GLY A 30 3.92 -12.29 -16.85
C GLY A 30 3.50 -13.34 -15.80
N ARG A 31 4.04 -13.30 -14.58
CA ARG A 31 3.70 -14.27 -13.52
C ARG A 31 2.45 -13.84 -12.76
N SER A 32 1.75 -14.83 -12.18
CA SER A 32 0.64 -14.60 -11.26
C SER A 32 1.13 -13.85 -10.01
N GLY A 33 0.93 -12.52 -9.98
CA GLY A 33 1.24 -11.67 -8.84
C GLY A 33 0.29 -11.84 -7.63
N ARG A 34 -0.46 -12.94 -7.54
CA ARG A 34 -1.46 -13.13 -6.47
C ARG A 34 -0.82 -13.27 -5.09
N GLY A 35 0.21 -14.11 -4.96
CA GLY A 35 0.94 -14.33 -3.71
C GLY A 35 1.49 -13.04 -3.11
N PRO A 36 2.35 -12.27 -3.81
CA PRO A 36 2.92 -11.04 -3.27
C PRO A 36 1.88 -9.94 -3.02
N ALA A 37 0.77 -9.90 -3.78
CA ALA A 37 -0.33 -8.97 -3.50
C ALA A 37 -1.07 -9.30 -2.18
N VAL A 38 -1.32 -10.58 -1.91
CA VAL A 38 -1.91 -11.01 -0.62
C VAL A 38 -0.94 -10.75 0.52
N GLY A 39 0.34 -11.10 0.35
CA GLY A 39 1.37 -10.83 1.33
C GLY A 39 1.48 -9.34 1.67
N TYR A 40 1.45 -8.46 0.66
CA TYR A 40 1.46 -7.01 0.87
C TYR A 40 0.28 -6.53 1.71
N GLN A 41 -0.93 -7.02 1.42
CA GLN A 41 -2.14 -6.65 2.18
C GLN A 41 -2.07 -7.13 3.63
N VAL A 42 -1.59 -8.35 3.86
CA VAL A 42 -1.36 -8.88 5.21
C VAL A 42 -0.32 -8.04 5.94
N ALA A 43 0.81 -7.72 5.30
CA ALA A 43 1.86 -6.89 5.87
C ALA A 43 1.35 -5.50 6.27
N VAL A 44 0.63 -4.82 5.37
CA VAL A 44 0.01 -3.51 5.66
C VAL A 44 -0.99 -3.61 6.82
N GLY A 45 -1.80 -4.68 6.85
CA GLY A 45 -2.73 -4.92 7.95
C GLY A 45 -2.02 -5.07 9.29
N VAL A 46 -0.94 -5.86 9.34
CA VAL A 46 -0.13 -6.04 10.55
C VAL A 46 0.53 -4.71 10.97
N VAL A 47 1.08 -3.94 10.03
CA VAL A 47 1.65 -2.60 10.28
C VAL A 47 0.60 -1.67 10.89
N ALA A 48 -0.62 -1.63 10.33
CA ALA A 48 -1.68 -0.76 10.83
C ALA A 48 -2.12 -1.12 12.25
N VAL A 49 -2.30 -2.42 12.55
CA VAL A 49 -2.67 -2.90 13.89
C VAL A 49 -1.56 -2.61 14.90
N THR A 50 -0.31 -2.93 14.55
CA THR A 50 0.83 -2.72 15.44
C THR A 50 1.11 -1.23 15.68
N ALA A 51 0.94 -0.35 14.69
CA ALA A 51 1.02 1.10 14.89
C ALA A 51 -0.07 1.62 15.84
N GLY A 52 -1.30 1.11 15.71
CA GLY A 52 -2.39 1.45 16.63
C GLY A 52 -2.07 1.04 18.07
N LEU A 53 -1.55 -0.18 18.28
CA LEU A 53 -1.10 -0.62 19.60
C LEU A 53 0.02 0.27 20.13
N LEU A 54 1.04 0.58 19.32
CA LEU A 54 2.17 1.43 19.73
C LEU A 54 1.70 2.82 20.16
N ALA A 55 0.78 3.43 19.42
CA ALA A 55 0.24 4.75 19.72
C ALA A 55 -0.61 4.79 21.00
N VAL A 56 -1.28 3.68 21.37
CA VAL A 56 -1.97 3.57 22.67
C VAL A 56 -0.98 3.39 23.82
N THR A 57 0.11 2.66 23.59
CA THR A 57 1.13 2.41 24.63
C THR A 57 2.08 3.58 24.85
N ASP A 58 2.18 4.51 23.88
CA ASP A 58 3.11 5.64 23.94
C ASP A 58 2.49 6.88 23.26
N PRO A 59 2.16 7.93 24.04
CA PRO A 59 1.57 9.16 23.51
C PRO A 59 2.45 9.87 22.48
N SER A 60 3.77 9.71 22.54
CA SER A 60 4.68 10.32 21.56
C SER A 60 4.51 9.75 20.14
N LEU A 61 3.87 8.58 20.02
CA LEU A 61 3.63 7.86 18.78
C LEU A 61 2.20 8.04 18.25
N VAL A 62 1.36 8.88 18.90
CA VAL A 62 -0.01 9.18 18.46
C VAL A 62 -0.07 9.69 17.02
N TRP A 63 0.96 10.39 16.55
CA TRP A 63 1.03 10.88 15.18
C TRP A 63 1.07 9.74 14.13
N LEU A 64 1.47 8.52 14.51
CA LEU A 64 1.44 7.36 13.62
C LEU A 64 0.01 6.88 13.32
N LEU A 65 -0.93 7.16 14.21
CA LEU A 65 -2.30 6.67 14.15
C LEU A 65 -3.04 7.13 12.87
N PRO A 66 -3.04 8.43 12.49
CA PRO A 66 -3.62 8.86 11.22
C PRO A 66 -2.90 8.26 10.00
N VAL A 67 -1.57 8.09 10.06
CA VAL A 67 -0.79 7.46 8.97
C VAL A 67 -1.17 5.98 8.81
N ALA A 68 -1.27 5.24 9.91
CA ALA A 68 -1.64 3.84 9.94
C ALA A 68 -3.07 3.62 9.41
N VAL A 69 -4.03 4.43 9.88
CA VAL A 69 -5.42 4.38 9.41
C VAL A 69 -5.50 4.72 7.93
N GLY A 70 -4.87 5.81 7.50
CA GLY A 70 -4.83 6.21 6.09
C GLY A 70 -4.26 5.10 5.21
N THR A 71 -3.10 4.56 5.58
CA THR A 71 -2.42 3.48 4.84
C THR A 71 -3.30 2.22 4.76
N GLY A 72 -3.91 1.82 5.86
CA GLY A 72 -4.82 0.67 5.90
C GLY A 72 -6.05 0.86 5.02
N VAL A 73 -6.72 2.01 5.13
CA VAL A 73 -7.88 2.35 4.30
C VAL A 73 -7.51 2.34 2.81
N LEU A 74 -6.40 2.96 2.43
CA LEU A 74 -5.88 2.97 1.06
C LEU A 74 -5.62 1.55 0.53
N ALA A 75 -4.97 0.71 1.33
CA ALA A 75 -4.65 -0.66 0.93
C ALA A 75 -5.91 -1.51 0.76
N VAL A 76 -6.84 -1.47 1.72
CA VAL A 76 -8.08 -2.25 1.70
C VAL A 76 -9.00 -1.78 0.56
N THR A 77 -9.22 -0.47 0.42
CA THR A 77 -10.05 0.09 -0.65
C THR A 77 -9.48 -0.20 -2.03
N GLY A 78 -8.15 -0.11 -2.20
CA GLY A 78 -7.47 -0.49 -3.45
C GLY A 78 -7.64 -1.96 -3.80
N ALA A 79 -7.57 -2.86 -2.82
CA ALA A 79 -7.84 -4.27 -3.02
C ALA A 79 -9.32 -4.55 -3.35
N LEU A 80 -10.23 -3.86 -2.66
CA LEU A 80 -11.67 -4.03 -2.84
C LEU A 80 -12.15 -3.50 -4.19
N ALA A 81 -11.64 -2.35 -4.64
CA ALA A 81 -11.99 -1.73 -5.92
C ALA A 81 -11.82 -2.71 -7.09
N ARG A 82 -10.73 -3.49 -7.09
CA ARG A 82 -10.50 -4.55 -8.09
C ARG A 82 -11.40 -5.77 -7.86
N ARG A 83 -11.53 -6.25 -6.62
CA ARG A 83 -12.32 -7.45 -6.31
C ARG A 83 -13.80 -7.27 -6.66
N ARG A 84 -14.35 -6.09 -6.40
CA ARG A 84 -15.75 -5.73 -6.71
C ARG A 84 -15.94 -5.11 -8.10
N ARG A 85 -14.88 -5.05 -8.92
CA ARG A 85 -14.89 -4.47 -10.28
C ARG A 85 -15.63 -3.12 -10.35
N TRP A 86 -15.41 -2.22 -9.40
CA TRP A 86 -16.09 -0.91 -9.37
C TRP A 86 -15.92 -0.13 -10.68
N SER A 87 -16.90 0.69 -11.03
CA SER A 87 -16.78 1.57 -12.21
C SER A 87 -15.53 2.45 -12.05
N GLY A 88 -14.59 2.32 -13.00
CA GLY A 88 -13.30 3.02 -12.94
C GLY A 88 -12.21 2.39 -12.06
N TRP A 89 -12.37 1.14 -11.58
CA TRP A 89 -11.35 0.46 -10.75
C TRP A 89 -9.93 0.50 -11.34
N ARG A 90 -9.82 0.53 -12.67
CA ARG A 90 -8.54 0.67 -13.41
C ARG A 90 -7.78 1.96 -13.10
N SER A 91 -8.49 3.05 -12.78
CA SER A 91 -7.92 4.33 -12.39
C SER A 91 -7.69 4.43 -10.88
N TRP A 92 -8.67 3.97 -10.08
CA TRP A 92 -8.64 4.08 -8.63
C TRP A 92 -7.64 3.12 -7.99
N GLN A 93 -7.58 1.87 -8.44
CA GLN A 93 -6.73 0.86 -7.81
C GLN A 93 -5.24 1.26 -7.78
N PRO A 94 -4.61 1.71 -8.89
CA PRO A 94 -3.21 2.14 -8.86
C PRO A 94 -2.96 3.30 -7.89
N HIS A 95 -3.91 4.23 -7.79
CA HIS A 95 -3.78 5.39 -6.90
C HIS A 95 -3.92 4.99 -5.43
N LEU A 96 -4.88 4.13 -5.10
CA LEU A 96 -5.11 3.66 -3.72
C LEU A 96 -3.97 2.75 -3.24
N LEU A 97 -3.56 1.77 -4.06
CA LEU A 97 -2.43 0.89 -3.71
C LEU A 97 -1.10 1.65 -3.72
N GLY A 98 -0.88 2.49 -4.73
CA GLY A 98 0.31 3.34 -4.80
C GLY A 98 0.40 4.29 -3.60
N GLY A 99 -0.72 4.92 -3.23
CA GLY A 99 -0.83 5.77 -2.03
C GLY A 99 -0.50 5.02 -0.74
N SER A 100 -0.99 3.79 -0.56
CA SER A 100 -0.63 2.97 0.61
C SER A 100 0.87 2.67 0.66
N TYR A 101 1.51 2.42 -0.48
CA TYR A 101 2.94 2.15 -0.53
C TYR A 101 3.77 3.41 -0.25
N ILE A 102 3.36 4.54 -0.83
CA ILE A 102 3.96 5.86 -0.55
C ILE A 102 3.88 6.15 0.95
N ALA A 103 2.73 5.93 1.58
CA ALA A 103 2.56 6.15 3.02
C ALA A 103 3.48 5.26 3.88
N LEU A 104 3.68 3.99 3.49
CA LEU A 104 4.67 3.11 4.13
C LEU A 104 6.09 3.67 4.03
N VAL A 105 6.52 4.07 2.82
CA VAL A 105 7.86 4.65 2.59
C VAL A 105 8.02 5.95 3.38
N THR A 106 7.02 6.82 3.37
CA THR A 106 7.00 8.06 4.15
C THR A 106 7.12 7.77 5.65
N GLY A 107 6.41 6.77 6.17
CA GLY A 107 6.51 6.36 7.57
C GLY A 107 7.93 5.96 7.97
N VAL A 108 8.62 5.19 7.13
CA VAL A 108 10.03 4.82 7.37
C VAL A 108 10.94 6.04 7.32
N LEU A 109 10.81 6.90 6.31
CA LEU A 109 11.69 8.07 6.18
C LEU A 109 11.53 9.05 7.34
N ILE A 110 10.30 9.29 7.81
CA ILE A 110 10.06 10.16 8.96
C ILE A 110 10.67 9.55 10.22
N ALA A 111 10.49 8.24 10.45
CA ALA A 111 11.04 7.56 11.60
C ALA A 111 12.57 7.65 11.66
N GLU A 112 13.25 7.55 10.51
CA GLU A 112 14.72 7.59 10.42
C GLU A 112 15.29 9.02 10.44
N THR A 113 14.63 9.97 9.78
CA THR A 113 15.23 11.30 9.54
C THR A 113 14.65 12.42 10.40
N GLY A 114 13.41 12.29 10.88
CA GLY A 114 12.69 13.35 11.57
C GLY A 114 12.43 14.62 10.74
N ASN A 115 12.79 14.63 9.45
CA ASN A 115 12.76 15.84 8.63
C ASN A 115 11.49 15.88 7.75
N PRO A 116 10.68 16.96 7.83
CA PRO A 116 9.42 17.08 7.10
C PRO A 116 9.57 17.09 5.57
N VAL A 117 10.74 17.41 5.01
CA VAL A 117 10.99 17.35 3.56
C VAL A 117 10.77 15.94 2.99
N PHE A 118 11.05 14.90 3.79
CA PHE A 118 10.82 13.52 3.37
C PHE A 118 9.33 13.12 3.31
N TRP A 119 8.40 14.01 3.68
CA TRP A 119 6.98 13.83 3.37
C TRP A 119 6.69 13.90 1.88
N LEU A 120 7.34 14.81 1.15
CA LEU A 120 7.02 15.07 -0.25
C LEU A 120 7.72 14.10 -1.21
N LEU A 121 8.94 13.67 -0.87
CA LEU A 121 9.79 12.87 -1.76
C LEU A 121 9.09 11.60 -2.28
N PRO A 122 8.54 10.72 -1.41
CA PRO A 122 7.86 9.51 -1.86
C PRO A 122 6.60 9.81 -2.68
N ALA A 123 5.87 10.87 -2.31
CA ALA A 123 4.65 11.26 -3.02
C ALA A 123 4.94 11.72 -4.44
N LEU A 124 6.00 12.52 -4.63
CA LEU A 124 6.45 13.01 -5.94
C LEU A 124 6.99 11.87 -6.81
N ILE A 125 7.91 11.06 -6.27
CA ILE A 125 8.51 9.94 -7.00
C ILE A 125 7.44 8.90 -7.36
N GLY A 126 6.48 8.65 -6.46
CA GLY A 126 5.43 7.68 -6.64
C GLY A 126 4.39 8.02 -7.71
N GLN A 127 4.29 9.28 -8.16
CA GLN A 127 3.32 9.66 -9.21
C GLN A 127 3.62 8.97 -10.54
N VAL A 128 4.91 8.83 -10.89
CA VAL A 128 5.35 8.24 -12.17
C VAL A 128 4.88 6.78 -12.33
N PRO A 129 5.18 5.84 -11.40
CA PRO A 129 4.71 4.46 -11.52
C PRO A 129 3.19 4.34 -11.46
N ILE A 130 2.50 5.22 -10.72
CA ILE A 130 1.03 5.26 -10.66
C ILE A 130 0.46 5.64 -12.04
N ALA A 131 0.99 6.69 -12.68
CA ALA A 131 0.56 7.13 -14.00
C ALA A 131 0.78 6.03 -15.05
N VAL A 132 1.96 5.40 -15.07
CA VAL A 132 2.28 4.28 -15.97
C VAL A 132 1.31 3.12 -15.76
N ALA A 133 1.00 2.76 -14.51
CA ALA A 133 0.05 1.70 -14.20
C ALA A 133 -1.36 2.01 -14.70
N LYS A 134 -1.82 3.27 -14.58
CA LYS A 134 -3.12 3.72 -15.12
C LYS A 134 -3.16 3.60 -16.64
N HIS A 135 -2.13 4.09 -17.34
CA HIS A 135 -2.05 3.98 -18.80
C HIS A 135 -2.08 2.52 -19.28
N ARG A 136 -1.33 1.63 -18.61
CA ARG A 136 -1.33 0.20 -18.96
C ARG A 136 -2.69 -0.46 -18.74
N LEU A 137 -3.42 -0.10 -17.69
CA LEU A 137 -4.74 -0.68 -17.41
C LEU A 137 -5.83 -0.14 -18.33
N ALA A 138 -5.70 1.10 -18.81
CA ALA A 138 -6.61 1.69 -19.79
C ALA A 138 -6.50 1.02 -21.17
N GLY A 139 -5.31 0.58 -21.56
CA GLY A 139 -5.07 -0.12 -22.83
C GLY A 139 -5.55 -1.59 -22.87
N VAL A 140 -6.01 -2.15 -21.75
CA VAL A 140 -6.58 -3.51 -21.72
C VAL A 140 -8.07 -3.42 -22.10
N PRO A 141 -8.50 -4.02 -23.24
CA PRO A 141 -9.90 -4.01 -23.66
C PRO A 141 -10.81 -4.44 -22.51
N ALA A 142 -11.97 -3.80 -22.39
CA ALA A 142 -13.01 -4.33 -21.52
C ALA A 142 -13.37 -5.74 -22.02
N GLU A 143 -13.30 -6.75 -21.17
CA GLU A 143 -14.00 -8.02 -21.44
C GLU A 143 -15.44 -7.64 -21.82
N PRO A 144 -15.95 -8.13 -22.96
CA PRO A 144 -17.36 -7.99 -23.27
C PRO A 144 -18.13 -8.50 -22.07
N LEU A 145 -18.99 -7.67 -21.48
CA LEU A 145 -20.01 -8.18 -20.59
C LEU A 145 -20.71 -9.27 -21.39
N ALA A 146 -20.62 -10.51 -20.93
CA ALA A 146 -21.42 -11.59 -21.48
C ALA A 146 -22.88 -11.11 -21.39
N GLN A 147 -23.41 -10.64 -22.52
CA GLN A 147 -24.82 -10.42 -22.72
C GLN A 147 -25.43 -11.82 -22.73
N GLY A 148 -26.12 -12.19 -21.65
CA GLY A 148 -26.85 -13.45 -21.60
C GLY A 148 -27.21 -13.86 -20.18
N ALA A 149 -28.37 -13.40 -19.70
CA ALA A 149 -29.59 -14.21 -19.62
C ALA A 149 -30.76 -13.31 -19.19
#